data_AF-A0A970U105-F1
#
_entry.id   AF-A0A970U105-F1
#
_cell.length_a   1.000
_cell.length_b   1.000
_cell.length_c   1.000
_cell.angle_alpha   90.00
_cell.angle_beta   90.00
_cell.angle_gamma   90.00
#
_symmetry.space_group_name_H-M   'P 1'
#
loop_
_entity.id
_entity.type
_entity.pdbx_description
1 polymer ?
#
loop_
_entity_poly.entity_id
_entity_poly.type
_entity_poly.pdbx_seq_one_letter_code
_entity_poly.pdbx_strand_id
1 'polypeptide(L)'
;MTDPVRPASDAVNPTLAISFDLPDPDAVVLTYGFNGASFDFENRRFRYSFSVPEKDGFGYDDTRLLIVVGGDLPGYALQGYRDGGCDEGEELDGMLATISRRETTLEAILHEIVADTAARFPAMYGDDNGVDPGLTDLHVDLLGDALERDGLLSGSSKMRYDGGDLESMISDVFSYDRVLYLSFSVTLPARSETAVAISMTKEASLNYTGRDTKRYGFDLLTRLDTQLTFSELTASVLHTDAIEIVAQNMGFDLASGVSQVVLDPQTEHYYLEVARREG
;
A
#
# COMPACT_ATOMS: atom_id res chain seq x y z
N MET A 1 -11.60 11.04 15.75
CA MET A 1 -12.98 10.89 16.27
C MET A 1 -13.02 9.61 17.07
N THR A 2 -13.49 9.65 18.31
CA THR A 2 -13.54 8.47 19.20
C THR A 2 -14.91 8.34 19.85
N ASP A 3 -15.16 7.20 20.49
CA ASP A 3 -16.34 6.95 21.32
C ASP A 3 -17.67 7.26 20.60
N PRO A 4 -17.92 6.67 19.42
CA PRO A 4 -19.16 6.95 18.71
C PRO A 4 -20.35 6.43 19.51
N VAL A 5 -21.39 7.25 19.63
CA VAL A 5 -22.63 6.92 20.35
C VAL A 5 -23.70 6.58 19.33
N ARG A 6 -24.24 5.36 19.43
CA ARG A 6 -25.39 4.89 18.66
C ARG A 6 -26.67 4.97 19.51
N PRO A 7 -27.74 5.66 19.07
CA PRO A 7 -29.02 5.62 19.73
C PRO A 7 -29.73 4.28 19.45
N ALA A 8 -30.56 3.84 20.39
CA ALA A 8 -31.43 2.69 20.16
C ALA A 8 -32.38 2.99 18.99
N SER A 9 -32.27 2.21 17.91
CA SER A 9 -33.00 2.42 16.66
C SER A 9 -33.08 1.12 15.86
N ASP A 10 -34.00 1.09 14.90
CA ASP A 10 -34.16 0.04 13.88
C ASP A 10 -33.28 0.27 12.63
N ALA A 11 -32.35 1.23 12.71
CA ALA A 11 -31.41 1.58 11.65
C ALA A 11 -30.50 0.38 11.31
N VAL A 12 -30.42 0.07 10.02
CA VAL A 12 -29.76 -1.15 9.51
C VAL A 12 -28.25 -1.01 9.51
N ASN A 13 -27.74 0.17 9.19
CA ASN A 13 -26.31 0.47 9.25
C ASN A 13 -26.11 1.93 9.65
N PRO A 14 -26.25 2.30 10.92
CA PRO A 14 -26.14 3.69 11.34
C PRO A 14 -24.80 4.28 10.95
N THR A 15 -24.84 5.46 10.35
CA THR A 15 -23.65 6.14 9.82
C THR A 15 -23.54 7.51 10.45
N LEU A 16 -22.33 7.92 10.81
CA LEU A 16 -22.06 9.28 11.25
C LEU A 16 -21.28 10.00 10.16
N ALA A 17 -21.77 11.17 9.76
CA ALA A 17 -21.11 12.04 8.81
C ALA A 17 -20.59 13.31 9.49
N ILE A 18 -19.41 13.75 9.07
CA ILE A 18 -18.84 15.06 9.37
C ILE A 18 -18.87 15.89 8.09
N SER A 19 -19.47 17.08 8.16
CA SER A 19 -19.56 18.03 7.04
C SER A 19 -18.95 19.37 7.41
N PHE A 20 -18.25 19.99 6.47
CA PHE A 20 -17.58 21.28 6.70
C PHE A 20 -17.28 22.01 5.40
N ASP A 21 -17.09 23.32 5.52
CA ASP A 21 -16.58 24.19 4.47
C ASP A 21 -15.07 24.37 4.71
N LEU A 22 -14.24 24.18 3.67
CA LEU A 22 -12.80 24.38 3.72
C LEU A 22 -12.43 25.53 2.78
N PRO A 23 -12.52 26.80 3.20
CA PRO A 23 -12.44 27.94 2.28
C PRO A 23 -11.04 28.18 1.71
N ASP A 24 -9.99 27.76 2.41
CA ASP A 24 -8.61 27.91 1.94
C ASP A 24 -8.36 27.00 0.73
N PRO A 25 -8.06 27.54 -0.46
CA PRO A 25 -7.89 26.75 -1.67
C PRO A 25 -6.66 25.83 -1.62
N ASP A 26 -5.64 26.19 -0.84
CA ASP A 26 -4.37 25.47 -0.77
C ASP A 26 -4.40 24.36 0.30
N ALA A 27 -5.42 24.38 1.17
CA ALA A 27 -5.63 23.32 2.14
C ALA A 27 -6.22 22.06 1.49
N VAL A 28 -5.75 20.89 1.91
CA VAL A 28 -6.28 19.58 1.50
C VAL A 28 -6.71 18.77 2.72
N VAL A 29 -7.61 17.81 2.50
CA VAL A 29 -8.09 16.90 3.54
C VAL A 29 -7.68 15.48 3.21
N LEU A 30 -6.97 14.85 4.13
CA LEU A 30 -6.70 13.42 4.12
C LEU A 30 -7.56 12.75 5.19
N THR A 31 -7.99 11.51 4.94
CA THR A 31 -8.83 10.75 5.86
C THR A 31 -8.26 9.38 6.16
N TYR A 32 -8.56 8.90 7.36
CA TYR A 32 -8.31 7.54 7.80
C TYR A 32 -9.48 7.04 8.64
N GLY A 33 -9.97 5.83 8.39
CA GLY A 33 -11.11 5.20 9.05
C GLY A 33 -12.48 5.64 8.54
N PHE A 34 -12.55 6.24 7.34
CA PHE A 34 -13.80 6.70 6.72
C PHE A 34 -14.25 5.74 5.60
N ASN A 35 -15.56 5.64 5.37
CA ASN A 35 -16.14 4.68 4.41
C ASN A 35 -16.81 5.36 3.22
N GLY A 36 -17.29 6.59 3.42
CA GLY A 36 -18.00 7.35 2.40
C GLY A 36 -17.53 8.80 2.35
N ALA A 37 -17.65 9.41 1.18
CA ALA A 37 -17.34 10.81 1.00
C ALA A 37 -18.24 11.45 -0.07
N SER A 38 -18.43 12.77 0.03
CA SER A 38 -19.13 13.59 -0.95
C SER A 38 -18.47 14.96 -1.01
N PHE A 39 -18.27 15.44 -2.24
CA PHE A 39 -17.46 16.62 -2.52
C PHE A 39 -18.24 17.61 -3.38
N ASP A 40 -18.31 18.84 -2.92
CA ASP A 40 -18.66 20.01 -3.72
C ASP A 40 -17.39 20.86 -3.82
N PHE A 41 -16.57 20.56 -4.84
CA PHE A 41 -15.30 21.26 -5.06
C PHE A 41 -15.51 22.73 -5.45
N GLU A 42 -16.63 23.08 -6.09
CA GLU A 42 -16.94 24.45 -6.49
C GLU A 42 -17.15 25.35 -5.27
N ASN A 43 -17.91 24.87 -4.28
CA ASN A 43 -18.18 25.60 -3.05
C ASN A 43 -17.24 25.21 -1.89
N ARG A 44 -16.27 24.32 -2.15
CA ARG A 44 -15.33 23.73 -1.18
C ARG A 44 -16.04 23.18 0.07
N ARG A 45 -17.10 22.40 -0.16
CA ARG A 45 -17.82 21.67 0.90
C ARG A 45 -17.51 20.20 0.82
N PHE A 46 -17.17 19.65 1.97
CA PHE A 46 -16.75 18.27 2.09
C PHE A 46 -17.60 17.57 3.12
N ARG A 47 -17.97 16.33 2.82
CA ARG A 47 -18.62 15.43 3.77
C ARG A 47 -17.90 14.09 3.74
N TYR A 48 -17.53 13.61 4.91
CA TYR A 48 -16.97 12.28 5.11
C TYR A 48 -17.83 11.51 6.10
N SER A 49 -18.00 10.22 5.90
CA SER A 49 -18.86 9.39 6.74
C SER A 49 -18.26 8.03 7.03
N PHE A 50 -18.67 7.44 8.14
CA PHE A 50 -18.31 6.08 8.52
C PHE A 50 -19.48 5.41 9.23
N SER A 51 -19.60 4.10 9.04
CA SER A 51 -20.56 3.29 9.78
C SER A 51 -20.18 3.22 11.25
N VAL A 52 -21.17 3.26 12.13
CA VAL A 52 -21.03 3.15 13.58
C VAL A 52 -21.56 1.79 14.01
N PRO A 53 -20.66 0.81 14.22
CA PRO A 53 -21.04 -0.52 14.69
C PRO A 53 -21.71 -0.47 16.08
N GLU A 54 -22.31 -1.58 16.48
CA GLU A 54 -22.67 -1.75 17.89
C GLU A 54 -21.43 -1.72 18.77
N LYS A 55 -21.62 -1.36 20.04
CA LYS A 55 -20.57 -1.46 21.05
C LYS A 55 -20.05 -2.91 21.08
N ASP A 56 -18.73 -3.07 21.06
CA ASP A 56 -18.02 -4.36 20.95
C ASP A 56 -18.10 -5.03 19.56
N GLY A 57 -18.70 -4.38 18.57
CA GLY A 57 -18.71 -4.81 17.17
C GLY A 57 -17.36 -4.57 16.47
N PHE A 58 -17.10 -5.32 15.40
CA PHE A 58 -15.90 -5.11 14.57
C PHE A 58 -15.86 -3.67 14.04
N GLY A 59 -14.72 -3.01 14.21
CA GLY A 59 -14.51 -1.62 13.79
C GLY A 59 -15.12 -0.56 14.69
N TYR A 60 -15.71 -0.91 15.85
CA TYR A 60 -16.24 0.07 16.80
C TYR A 60 -15.13 1.02 17.29
N ASP A 61 -14.00 0.45 17.73
CA ASP A 61 -12.83 1.17 18.26
C ASP A 61 -11.84 1.62 17.17
N ASP A 62 -12.19 1.52 15.88
CA ASP A 62 -11.29 1.91 14.81
C ASP A 62 -10.89 3.39 14.89
N THR A 63 -9.59 3.63 14.67
CA THR A 63 -9.02 4.96 14.59
C THR A 63 -9.64 5.73 13.42
N ARG A 64 -10.15 6.93 13.70
CA ARG A 64 -10.79 7.80 12.71
C ARG A 64 -10.14 9.17 12.73
N LEU A 65 -9.44 9.53 11.66
CA LEU A 65 -8.68 10.77 11.55
C LEU A 65 -9.15 11.56 10.33
N LEU A 66 -9.41 12.84 10.56
CA LEU A 66 -9.58 13.84 9.51
C LEU A 66 -8.41 14.81 9.63
N ILE A 67 -7.59 14.88 8.60
CA ILE A 67 -6.28 15.52 8.62
C ILE A 67 -6.31 16.67 7.62
N VAL A 68 -6.26 17.90 8.12
CA VAL A 68 -6.17 19.08 7.25
C VAL A 68 -4.69 19.44 7.11
N VAL A 69 -4.20 19.47 5.87
CA VAL A 69 -2.82 19.85 5.54
C VAL A 69 -2.86 21.23 4.86
N GLY A 70 -1.95 22.13 5.25
CA GLY A 70 -1.84 23.46 4.65
C GLY A 70 -2.88 24.48 5.14
N GLY A 71 -3.73 24.13 6.11
CA GLY A 71 -4.74 25.04 6.64
C GLY A 71 -5.37 24.55 7.93
N ASP A 72 -6.56 25.07 8.23
CA ASP A 72 -7.32 24.78 9.43
C ASP A 72 -8.80 24.50 9.08
N LEU A 73 -9.46 23.64 9.86
CA LEU A 73 -10.90 23.42 9.87
C LEU A 73 -11.60 24.51 10.71
N PRO A 74 -12.34 25.46 10.10
CA PRO A 74 -12.98 26.56 10.83
C PRO A 74 -14.17 26.11 11.68
N GLY A 75 -14.79 24.98 11.33
CA GLY A 75 -15.93 24.39 12.01
C GLY A 75 -16.44 23.16 11.27
N TYR A 76 -17.35 22.41 11.91
CA TYR A 76 -17.96 21.22 11.32
C TYR A 76 -19.37 20.99 11.87
N ALA A 77 -20.15 20.21 11.13
CA ALA A 77 -21.43 19.66 11.56
C ALA A 77 -21.34 18.13 11.60
N LEU A 78 -21.91 17.52 12.64
CA LEU A 78 -22.09 16.08 12.73
C LEU A 78 -23.55 15.74 12.49
N GLN A 79 -23.82 14.74 11.65
CA GLN A 79 -25.16 14.25 11.36
C GLN A 79 -25.16 12.73 11.28
N GLY A 80 -26.08 12.11 12.01
CA GLY A 80 -26.35 10.68 11.92
C GLY A 80 -27.29 10.34 10.76
N TYR A 81 -27.14 9.14 10.21
CA TYR A 81 -28.02 8.57 9.19
C TYR A 81 -28.39 7.12 9.53
N ARG A 82 -29.53 6.68 9.00
CA ARG A 82 -30.14 5.37 9.30
C ARG A 82 -29.47 4.21 8.58
N ASP A 83 -28.77 4.47 7.48
CA ASP A 83 -28.11 3.48 6.66
C ASP A 83 -26.67 3.90 6.30
N GLY A 84 -26.01 3.08 5.46
CA GLY A 84 -24.64 3.35 5.00
C GLY A 84 -24.49 4.62 4.16
N GLY A 85 -25.60 5.27 3.81
CA GLY A 85 -25.66 6.49 3.02
C GLY A 85 -25.75 7.76 3.86
N CYS A 86 -25.93 8.88 3.16
CA CYS A 86 -26.14 10.21 3.73
C CYS A 86 -27.20 10.96 2.92
N ASP A 87 -28.30 10.28 2.63
CA ASP A 87 -29.41 10.78 1.82
C ASP A 87 -30.37 11.64 2.67
N GLU A 88 -31.00 12.62 2.03
CA GLU A 88 -31.99 13.50 2.67
C GLU A 88 -33.24 12.70 3.07
N GLY A 89 -33.70 12.88 4.31
CA GLY A 89 -34.83 12.15 4.88
C GLY A 89 -34.44 10.90 5.68
N GLU A 90 -33.19 10.46 5.58
CA GLU A 90 -32.65 9.32 6.34
C GLU A 90 -31.85 9.75 7.57
N GLU A 91 -32.01 11.00 8.02
CA GLU A 91 -31.33 11.52 9.20
C GLU A 91 -31.74 10.76 10.48
N LEU A 92 -30.76 10.54 11.34
CA LEU A 92 -30.93 9.89 12.63
C LEU A 92 -30.39 10.78 13.76
N ASP A 93 -31.29 11.24 14.62
CA ASP A 93 -30.96 12.04 15.80
C ASP A 93 -30.26 11.22 16.89
N GLY A 94 -29.42 11.88 17.69
CA GLY A 94 -28.76 11.29 18.85
C GLY A 94 -27.49 10.50 18.55
N MET A 95 -27.08 10.44 17.29
CA MET A 95 -25.75 9.97 16.88
C MET A 95 -24.69 11.03 17.23
N LEU A 96 -23.64 10.63 17.94
CA LEU A 96 -22.57 11.54 18.37
C LEU A 96 -21.20 10.86 18.26
N ALA A 97 -20.13 11.65 18.28
CA ALA A 97 -18.78 11.17 18.51
C ALA A 97 -17.97 12.24 19.25
N THR A 98 -16.96 11.80 19.99
CA THR A 98 -16.00 12.71 20.61
C THR A 98 -15.01 13.20 19.56
N ILE A 99 -14.91 14.51 19.41
CA ILE A 99 -13.92 15.17 18.56
C ILE A 99 -12.83 15.74 19.44
N SER A 100 -11.62 15.20 19.30
CA SER A 100 -10.40 15.79 19.84
C SER A 100 -9.61 16.41 18.69
N ARG A 101 -8.97 17.54 18.97
CA ARG A 101 -8.16 18.27 18.00
C ARG A 101 -6.74 18.39 18.51
N ARG A 102 -5.78 18.15 17.63
CA ARG A 102 -4.34 18.39 17.87
C ARG A 102 -3.66 18.85 16.60
N GLU A 103 -2.55 19.55 16.77
CA GLU A 103 -1.64 19.88 15.69
C GLU A 103 -0.44 18.92 15.74
N THR A 104 0.02 18.48 14.57
CA THR A 104 1.19 17.61 14.43
C THR A 104 1.78 17.76 13.02
N THR A 105 2.94 17.17 12.79
CA THR A 105 3.57 17.11 11.47
C THR A 105 2.93 16.02 10.61
N LEU A 106 2.94 16.20 9.29
CA LEU A 106 2.48 15.17 8.35
C LEU A 106 3.22 13.83 8.57
N GLU A 107 4.55 13.86 8.70
CA GLU A 107 5.36 12.66 8.95
C GLU A 107 4.88 11.87 10.18
N ALA A 108 4.74 12.53 11.33
CA ALA A 108 4.30 11.89 12.56
C ALA A 108 2.90 11.25 12.47
N ILE A 109 1.95 11.89 11.77
CA ILE A 109 0.61 11.30 11.61
C ILE A 109 0.59 10.15 10.61
N LEU A 110 1.40 10.22 9.54
CA LEU A 110 1.56 9.10 8.61
C LEU A 110 2.18 7.90 9.32
N HIS A 111 3.14 8.11 10.23
CA HIS A 111 3.74 7.05 11.04
C HIS A 111 2.72 6.32 11.92
N GLU A 112 1.88 7.07 12.62
CA GLU A 112 0.77 6.52 13.41
C GLU A 112 -0.18 5.68 12.58
N ILE A 113 -0.55 6.17 11.40
CA ILE A 113 -1.49 5.51 10.48
C ILE A 113 -0.89 4.24 9.87
N VAL A 114 0.35 4.29 9.42
CA VAL A 114 1.05 3.12 8.85
C VAL A 114 1.20 2.03 9.92
N ALA A 115 1.62 2.40 11.13
CA ALA A 115 1.76 1.48 12.24
C ALA A 115 0.41 0.84 12.64
N ASP A 116 -0.65 1.64 12.74
CA ASP A 116 -2.01 1.15 13.02
C ASP A 116 -2.49 0.18 11.92
N THR A 117 -2.29 0.53 10.65
CA THR A 117 -2.71 -0.32 9.52
C THR A 117 -1.96 -1.65 9.51
N ALA A 118 -0.63 -1.62 9.69
CA ALA A 118 0.19 -2.83 9.75
C ALA A 118 -0.23 -3.75 10.92
N ALA A 119 -0.58 -3.16 12.07
CA ALA A 119 -1.02 -3.91 13.23
C ALA A 119 -2.44 -4.52 13.06
N ARG A 120 -3.35 -3.82 12.38
CA ARG A 120 -4.73 -4.30 12.14
C ARG A 120 -4.81 -5.37 11.06
N PHE A 121 -3.94 -5.28 10.04
CA PHE A 121 -4.03 -6.11 8.84
C PHE A 121 -2.75 -6.91 8.53
N PRO A 122 -2.15 -7.61 9.50
CA PRO A 122 -0.87 -8.30 9.31
C PRO A 122 -0.97 -9.46 8.29
N ALA A 123 -2.16 -9.92 7.91
CA ALA A 123 -2.36 -10.99 6.94
C ALA A 123 -3.18 -10.57 5.70
N MET A 124 -3.66 -9.32 5.63
CA MET A 124 -4.57 -8.88 4.55
C MET A 124 -3.85 -8.69 3.22
N TYR A 125 -2.53 -8.48 3.25
CA TYR A 125 -1.72 -8.15 2.07
C TYR A 125 -0.89 -9.34 1.54
N GLY A 126 -1.26 -10.59 1.87
CA GLY A 126 -0.76 -11.81 1.21
C GLY A 126 -0.43 -12.96 2.17
N ASP A 127 -0.74 -14.19 1.77
CA ASP A 127 -0.33 -15.43 2.47
C ASP A 127 1.21 -15.43 2.62
N ASP A 128 1.67 -15.57 3.86
CA ASP A 128 3.06 -15.61 4.34
C ASP A 128 3.91 -14.29 4.30
N ASN A 129 3.39 -13.17 3.80
CA ASN A 129 4.10 -11.87 3.75
C ASN A 129 3.26 -10.72 4.33
N GLY A 130 2.95 -10.80 5.63
CA GLY A 130 2.45 -9.64 6.35
C GLY A 130 3.37 -8.42 6.20
N VAL A 131 2.81 -7.22 6.28
CA VAL A 131 3.58 -5.98 6.35
C VAL A 131 4.53 -6.10 7.54
N ASP A 132 5.85 -6.11 7.30
CA ASP A 132 6.84 -6.18 8.37
C ASP A 132 6.77 -4.88 9.19
N PRO A 133 6.34 -4.93 10.47
CA PRO A 133 6.29 -3.74 11.32
C PRO A 133 7.68 -3.10 11.50
N GLY A 134 8.76 -3.86 11.33
CA GLY A 134 10.13 -3.37 11.32
C GLY A 134 10.48 -2.46 10.14
N LEU A 135 9.63 -2.41 9.11
CA LEU A 135 9.76 -1.55 7.93
C LEU A 135 8.81 -0.35 7.95
N THR A 136 8.27 0.03 9.11
CA THR A 136 7.32 1.16 9.23
C THR A 136 7.86 2.45 8.60
N ASP A 137 9.10 2.83 8.92
CA ASP A 137 9.72 4.06 8.39
C ASP A 137 9.76 4.07 6.85
N LEU A 138 10.13 2.94 6.24
CA LEU A 138 10.12 2.78 4.78
C LEU A 138 8.72 3.00 4.20
N HIS A 139 7.69 2.42 4.80
CA HIS A 139 6.33 2.58 4.31
C HIS A 139 5.81 4.02 4.48
N VAL A 140 6.23 4.73 5.52
CA VAL A 140 5.91 6.15 5.73
C VAL A 140 6.53 7.01 4.64
N ASP A 141 7.81 6.80 4.33
CA ASP A 141 8.51 7.50 3.24
C ASP A 141 7.81 7.25 1.90
N LEU A 142 7.48 5.98 1.61
CA LEU A 142 6.80 5.61 0.37
C LEU A 142 5.39 6.20 0.27
N LEU A 143 4.66 6.29 1.38
CA LEU A 143 3.37 6.94 1.43
C LEU A 143 3.49 8.45 1.19
N GLY A 144 4.51 9.09 1.75
CA GLY A 144 4.86 10.49 1.47
C GLY A 144 5.11 10.73 -0.02
N ASP A 145 6.00 9.93 -0.63
CA ASP A 145 6.29 9.99 -2.06
C ASP A 145 5.02 9.78 -2.91
N ALA A 146 4.16 8.84 -2.53
CA ALA A 146 2.91 8.58 -3.23
C ALA A 146 1.94 9.78 -3.12
N LEU A 147 1.86 10.43 -1.95
CA LEU A 147 1.05 11.62 -1.74
C LEU A 147 1.50 12.79 -2.62
N GLU A 148 2.82 13.00 -2.73
CA GLU A 148 3.40 14.05 -3.58
C GLU A 148 3.30 13.74 -5.07
N ARG A 149 3.40 12.46 -5.46
CA ARG A 149 3.36 12.07 -6.88
C ARG A 149 1.95 11.93 -7.43
N ASP A 150 1.07 11.27 -6.68
CA ASP A 150 -0.22 10.78 -7.16
C ASP A 150 -1.41 11.27 -6.32
N GLY A 151 -1.19 11.62 -5.05
CA GLY A 151 -2.23 12.04 -4.11
C GLY A 151 -2.57 13.53 -4.19
N LEU A 152 -3.32 14.02 -3.19
CA LEU A 152 -3.78 15.40 -3.13
C LEU A 152 -2.66 16.45 -3.00
N LEU A 153 -1.45 16.04 -2.57
CA LEU A 153 -0.30 16.95 -2.48
C LEU A 153 0.41 17.16 -3.83
N SER A 154 0.06 16.39 -4.86
CA SER A 154 0.66 16.52 -6.20
C SER A 154 0.18 17.76 -6.99
N GLY A 155 -0.91 18.39 -6.56
CA GLY A 155 -1.61 19.43 -7.33
C GLY A 155 -2.40 18.89 -8.54
N SER A 156 -2.27 17.61 -8.87
CA SER A 156 -3.03 16.92 -9.92
C SER A 156 -3.25 15.45 -9.54
N SER A 157 -4.04 15.23 -8.49
CA SER A 157 -4.29 13.89 -7.97
C SER A 157 -4.88 12.97 -9.03
N LYS A 158 -4.53 11.68 -8.94
CA LYS A 158 -5.21 10.66 -9.74
C LYS A 158 -6.61 10.45 -9.17
N MET A 159 -7.61 10.29 -10.03
CA MET A 159 -9.04 10.14 -9.68
C MET A 159 -9.32 9.19 -8.49
N ARG A 160 -8.54 8.11 -8.35
CA ARG A 160 -8.67 7.15 -7.24
C ARG A 160 -8.39 7.77 -5.86
N TYR A 161 -7.55 8.80 -5.79
CA TYR A 161 -7.09 9.44 -4.55
C TYR A 161 -7.69 10.83 -4.31
N ASP A 162 -8.58 11.30 -5.19
CA ASP A 162 -9.22 12.63 -5.10
C ASP A 162 -10.02 12.81 -3.80
N GLY A 163 -10.43 11.71 -3.16
CA GLY A 163 -11.13 11.75 -1.88
C GLY A 163 -10.23 11.94 -0.65
N GLY A 164 -8.91 11.80 -0.80
CA GLY A 164 -7.96 11.89 0.32
C GLY A 164 -7.90 10.66 1.22
N ASP A 165 -8.52 9.55 0.80
CA ASP A 165 -8.50 8.27 1.52
C ASP A 165 -7.08 7.67 1.57
N LEU A 166 -6.48 7.63 2.76
CA LEU A 166 -5.13 7.13 2.94
C LEU A 166 -5.08 5.61 2.86
N GLU A 167 -6.13 4.89 3.22
CA GLU A 167 -6.17 3.42 3.15
C GLU A 167 -5.95 2.91 1.73
N SER A 168 -6.55 3.55 0.73
CA SER A 168 -6.32 3.21 -0.68
C SER A 168 -4.85 3.36 -1.07
N MET A 169 -4.17 4.41 -0.60
CA MET A 169 -2.76 4.65 -0.89
C MET A 169 -1.85 3.68 -0.12
N ILE A 170 -2.16 3.42 1.15
CA ILE A 170 -1.44 2.47 2.00
C ILE A 170 -1.55 1.05 1.43
N SER A 171 -2.74 0.65 0.97
CA SER A 171 -2.95 -0.63 0.29
C SER A 171 -2.03 -0.77 -0.93
N ASP A 172 -1.88 0.27 -1.73
CA ASP A 172 -0.99 0.23 -2.89
C ASP A 172 0.48 0.21 -2.45
N VAL A 173 0.88 1.00 -1.45
CA VAL A 173 2.24 1.02 -0.88
C VAL A 173 2.63 -0.35 -0.32
N PHE A 174 1.74 -1.00 0.43
CA PHE A 174 1.96 -2.33 1.01
C PHE A 174 1.96 -3.44 -0.05
N SER A 175 1.26 -3.25 -1.17
CA SER A 175 1.16 -4.26 -2.23
C SER A 175 2.22 -4.10 -3.32
N TYR A 176 3.02 -3.04 -3.29
CA TYR A 176 4.06 -2.89 -4.30
C TYR A 176 5.22 -3.86 -4.04
N ASP A 177 5.38 -4.83 -4.94
CA ASP A 177 6.63 -5.58 -5.08
C ASP A 177 7.75 -4.60 -5.47
N ARG A 178 8.61 -4.25 -4.51
CA ARG A 178 9.72 -3.31 -4.73
C ARG A 178 11.07 -3.95 -4.49
N VAL A 179 12.07 -3.43 -5.19
CA VAL A 179 13.47 -3.81 -5.04
C VAL A 179 13.95 -3.29 -3.68
N LEU A 180 13.99 -4.20 -2.71
CA LEU A 180 14.61 -3.93 -1.41
C LEU A 180 16.13 -3.96 -1.59
N TYR A 181 16.80 -2.86 -1.27
CA TYR A 181 18.25 -2.82 -1.22
C TYR A 181 18.73 -3.27 0.16
N LEU A 182 19.42 -4.40 0.22
CA LEU A 182 20.20 -4.76 1.41
C LEU A 182 21.56 -4.08 1.34
N SER A 183 21.82 -3.13 2.23
CA SER A 183 23.15 -2.52 2.37
C SER A 183 23.96 -3.24 3.45
N PHE A 184 25.22 -3.55 3.16
CA PHE A 184 26.17 -4.09 4.13
C PHE A 184 27.55 -3.49 3.87
N SER A 185 28.35 -3.33 4.93
CA SER A 185 29.71 -2.80 4.84
C SER A 185 30.72 -3.94 4.76
N VAL A 186 31.66 -3.83 3.83
CA VAL A 186 32.80 -4.76 3.71
C VAL A 186 34.08 -3.97 3.89
N THR A 187 34.96 -4.41 4.80
CA THR A 187 36.31 -3.84 4.93
C THR A 187 37.29 -4.68 4.14
N LEU A 188 37.93 -4.07 3.13
CA LEU A 188 38.91 -4.72 2.26
C LEU A 188 40.32 -4.15 2.51
N PRO A 189 41.30 -4.99 2.87
CA PRO A 189 42.71 -4.61 2.80
C PRO A 189 43.11 -4.14 1.40
N ALA A 190 44.16 -3.31 1.34
CA ALA A 190 44.65 -2.82 0.05
C ALA A 190 45.09 -3.99 -0.84
N ARG A 191 44.57 -4.03 -2.07
CA ARG A 191 44.88 -5.06 -3.10
C ARG A 191 44.41 -6.48 -2.73
N SER A 192 43.43 -6.62 -1.84
CA SER A 192 42.80 -7.92 -1.56
C SER A 192 41.47 -8.08 -2.29
N GLU A 193 41.09 -9.33 -2.51
CA GLU A 193 39.76 -9.73 -2.95
C GLU A 193 39.01 -10.42 -1.80
N THR A 194 37.68 -10.33 -1.78
CA THR A 194 36.84 -11.07 -0.84
C THR A 194 35.58 -11.55 -1.53
N ALA A 195 35.02 -12.66 -1.05
CA ALA A 195 33.74 -13.18 -1.52
C ALA A 195 32.63 -12.73 -0.58
N VAL A 196 31.52 -12.26 -1.16
CA VAL A 196 30.30 -11.92 -0.42
C VAL A 196 29.19 -12.84 -0.92
N ALA A 197 28.46 -13.45 0.00
CA ALA A 197 27.27 -14.24 -0.30
C ALA A 197 26.04 -13.52 0.26
N ILE A 198 25.04 -13.31 -0.60
CA ILE A 198 23.73 -12.74 -0.25
C ILE A 198 22.69 -13.72 -0.77
N SER A 199 21.66 -13.99 0.04
CA SER A 199 20.54 -14.86 -0.34
C SER A 199 19.22 -14.14 -0.12
N MET A 200 18.38 -14.13 -1.14
CA MET A 200 16.99 -13.68 -1.07
C MET A 200 16.09 -14.78 -1.62
N THR A 201 15.01 -15.08 -0.90
CA THR A 201 13.95 -15.97 -1.38
C THR A 201 12.79 -15.10 -1.86
N LYS A 202 12.30 -15.36 -3.07
CA LYS A 202 11.13 -14.71 -3.65
C LYS A 202 10.24 -15.76 -4.28
N GLU A 203 8.94 -15.66 -4.04
CA GLU A 203 7.95 -16.41 -4.82
C GLU A 203 7.89 -15.91 -6.27
N ALA A 204 7.38 -16.75 -7.17
CA ALA A 204 7.24 -16.36 -8.57
C ALA A 204 6.22 -15.23 -8.74
N SER A 205 6.51 -14.31 -9.68
CA SER A 205 5.57 -13.27 -10.08
C SER A 205 4.40 -13.88 -10.84
N LEU A 206 3.18 -13.45 -10.49
CA LEU A 206 1.92 -13.90 -11.08
C LEU A 206 1.33 -12.81 -11.98
N ASN A 207 0.80 -13.20 -13.14
CA ASN A 207 0.05 -12.27 -13.98
C ASN A 207 -1.41 -12.19 -13.47
N TYR A 208 -1.75 -11.11 -12.78
CA TYR A 208 -3.06 -10.90 -12.16
C TYR A 208 -4.24 -10.84 -13.17
N THR A 209 -3.95 -10.67 -14.47
CA THR A 209 -4.97 -10.43 -15.52
C THR A 209 -5.09 -11.56 -16.55
N GLY A 210 -4.51 -12.74 -16.29
CA GLY A 210 -4.43 -13.82 -17.26
C GLY A 210 -5.39 -14.99 -17.03
N ARG A 211 -5.88 -15.60 -18.12
CA ARG A 211 -6.61 -16.88 -18.13
C ARG A 211 -5.71 -18.09 -17.85
N ASP A 212 -4.40 -17.87 -17.65
CA ASP A 212 -3.34 -18.89 -17.65
C ASP A 212 -2.60 -18.87 -16.30
N THR A 213 -3.28 -19.34 -15.25
CA THR A 213 -2.83 -19.29 -13.83
C THR A 213 -1.73 -20.30 -13.48
N LYS A 214 -1.15 -21.00 -14.46
CA LYS A 214 -0.16 -22.07 -14.28
C LYS A 214 1.26 -21.68 -14.67
N ARG A 215 1.53 -20.39 -14.86
CA ARG A 215 2.87 -19.87 -15.18
C ARG A 215 3.46 -19.12 -14.00
N TYR A 216 4.75 -19.34 -13.79
CA TYR A 216 5.53 -18.79 -12.69
C TYR A 216 6.69 -18.00 -13.29
N GLY A 217 6.66 -16.67 -13.14
CA GLY A 217 7.65 -15.76 -13.71
C GLY A 217 8.73 -15.35 -12.70
N PHE A 218 9.96 -15.21 -13.19
CA PHE A 218 11.10 -14.69 -12.44
C PHE A 218 11.84 -13.65 -13.28
N ASP A 219 12.14 -12.50 -12.69
CA ASP A 219 12.82 -11.39 -13.32
C ASP A 219 14.13 -11.07 -12.59
N LEU A 220 15.19 -10.82 -13.34
CA LEU A 220 16.49 -10.40 -12.85
C LEU A 220 16.92 -9.12 -13.60
N LEU A 221 17.09 -8.05 -12.84
CA LEU A 221 17.66 -6.80 -13.35
C LEU A 221 19.12 -6.72 -12.92
N THR A 222 20.02 -6.56 -13.90
CA THR A 222 21.47 -6.63 -13.66
C THR A 222 22.08 -5.26 -13.39
N ARG A 223 21.36 -4.17 -13.70
CA ARG A 223 21.90 -2.80 -13.75
C ARG A 223 21.01 -1.72 -13.10
N LEU A 224 20.07 -2.09 -12.23
CA LEU A 224 19.12 -1.13 -11.67
C LEU A 224 19.80 -0.18 -10.67
N ASP A 225 20.34 0.92 -11.21
CA ASP A 225 21.07 1.99 -10.51
C ASP A 225 22.21 1.50 -9.59
N THR A 226 22.74 0.31 -9.87
CA THR A 226 23.86 -0.25 -9.12
C THR A 226 25.16 0.42 -9.55
N GLN A 227 25.97 0.82 -8.57
CA GLN A 227 27.34 1.28 -8.80
C GLN A 227 28.32 0.12 -9.00
N LEU A 228 27.85 -1.13 -8.87
CA LEU A 228 28.66 -2.32 -9.06
C LEU A 228 28.79 -2.64 -10.55
N THR A 229 30.02 -2.91 -10.99
CA THR A 229 30.29 -3.44 -12.32
C THR A 229 30.55 -4.93 -12.22
N PHE A 230 29.69 -5.74 -12.84
CA PHE A 230 29.88 -7.19 -12.93
C PHE A 230 30.74 -7.54 -14.13
N SER A 231 31.86 -8.23 -13.91
CA SER A 231 32.70 -8.77 -14.98
C SER A 231 32.17 -10.08 -15.56
N GLU A 232 31.41 -10.83 -14.75
CA GLU A 232 30.81 -12.11 -15.11
C GLU A 232 29.52 -12.30 -14.31
N LEU A 233 28.52 -12.90 -14.95
CA LEU A 233 27.27 -13.30 -14.32
C LEU A 233 26.97 -14.74 -14.74
N THR A 234 26.58 -15.57 -13.77
CA THR A 234 26.22 -16.97 -14.01
C THR A 234 24.88 -17.23 -13.36
N ALA A 235 23.97 -17.87 -14.09
CA ALA A 235 22.67 -18.28 -13.60
C ALA A 235 22.51 -19.80 -13.68
N SER A 236 21.81 -20.38 -12.71
CA SER A 236 21.49 -21.80 -12.70
C SER A 236 20.05 -22.06 -12.29
N VAL A 237 19.45 -23.09 -12.90
CA VAL A 237 18.14 -23.63 -12.52
C VAL A 237 18.35 -24.94 -11.79
N LEU A 238 17.81 -25.03 -10.58
CA LEU A 238 17.80 -26.24 -9.77
C LEU A 238 16.43 -26.92 -9.86
N HIS A 239 16.35 -28.20 -9.47
CA HIS A 239 15.10 -28.97 -9.43
C HIS A 239 14.35 -29.04 -10.79
N THR A 240 15.10 -29.22 -11.87
CA THR A 240 14.62 -29.21 -13.27
C THR A 240 13.58 -30.28 -13.61
N ASP A 241 13.46 -31.32 -12.79
CA ASP A 241 12.58 -32.46 -13.04
C ASP A 241 11.09 -32.13 -12.88
N ALA A 242 10.76 -31.12 -12.09
CA ALA A 242 9.38 -30.73 -11.78
C ALA A 242 8.81 -29.64 -12.71
N ILE A 243 9.63 -29.08 -13.60
CA ILE A 243 9.29 -27.88 -14.37
C ILE A 243 9.57 -28.03 -15.86
N GLU A 244 8.90 -27.20 -16.64
CA GLU A 244 9.24 -26.90 -18.03
C GLU A 244 9.45 -25.40 -18.19
N ILE A 245 10.43 -25.03 -19.03
CA ILE A 245 10.66 -23.63 -19.38
C ILE A 245 9.69 -23.26 -20.49
N VAL A 246 8.83 -22.27 -20.23
CA VAL A 246 7.80 -21.80 -21.16
C VAL A 246 8.31 -20.62 -21.97
N ALA A 247 9.05 -19.71 -21.35
CA ALA A 247 9.68 -18.56 -22.00
C ALA A 247 10.90 -18.11 -21.20
N GLN A 248 11.93 -17.60 -21.88
CA GLN A 248 13.11 -17.01 -21.24
C GLN A 248 13.96 -16.24 -22.25
N ASN A 249 14.91 -15.46 -21.74
CA ASN A 249 16.05 -14.92 -22.51
C ASN A 249 17.42 -15.26 -21.89
N MET A 250 17.50 -16.22 -20.96
CA MET A 250 18.73 -16.58 -20.25
C MET A 250 19.61 -17.60 -21.00
N GLY A 251 19.02 -18.42 -21.87
CA GLY A 251 19.73 -19.42 -22.68
C GLY A 251 19.76 -20.84 -22.11
N PHE A 252 18.93 -21.16 -21.10
CA PHE A 252 18.83 -22.53 -20.60
C PHE A 252 18.28 -23.49 -21.67
N ASP A 253 18.74 -24.73 -21.66
CA ASP A 253 18.18 -25.81 -22.50
C ASP A 253 18.14 -27.09 -21.66
N LEU A 254 17.06 -27.22 -20.87
CA LEU A 254 16.89 -28.36 -19.98
C LEU A 254 16.74 -29.69 -20.74
N ALA A 255 16.30 -29.67 -22.00
CA ALA A 255 16.18 -30.87 -22.82
C ALA A 255 17.56 -31.40 -23.25
N SER A 256 18.52 -30.50 -23.48
CA SER A 256 19.92 -30.83 -23.77
C SER A 256 20.81 -30.89 -22.52
N GLY A 257 20.24 -30.74 -21.31
CA GLY A 257 20.97 -30.80 -20.05
C GLY A 257 21.71 -29.51 -19.66
N VAL A 258 21.41 -28.38 -20.30
CA VAL A 258 21.99 -27.07 -20.00
C VAL A 258 21.16 -26.37 -18.93
N SER A 259 21.52 -26.57 -17.66
CA SER A 259 20.88 -25.94 -16.49
C SER A 259 21.68 -24.79 -15.87
N GLN A 260 22.88 -24.52 -16.37
CA GLN A 260 23.73 -23.40 -15.96
C GLN A 260 24.23 -22.65 -17.19
N VAL A 261 24.19 -21.32 -17.14
CA VAL A 261 24.55 -20.43 -18.26
C VAL A 261 25.35 -19.23 -17.76
N VAL A 262 26.22 -18.71 -18.63
CA VAL A 262 26.86 -17.40 -18.44
C VAL A 262 25.97 -16.35 -19.09
N LEU A 263 25.64 -15.30 -18.35
CA LEU A 263 24.81 -14.20 -18.79
C LEU A 263 25.69 -13.03 -19.25
N ASP A 264 25.26 -12.29 -20.27
CA ASP A 264 25.87 -11.02 -20.65
C ASP A 264 25.55 -9.95 -19.59
N PRO A 265 26.55 -9.36 -18.90
CA PRO A 265 26.34 -8.26 -17.95
C PRO A 265 25.81 -6.97 -18.57
N GLN A 266 25.82 -6.83 -19.91
CA GLN A 266 25.25 -5.68 -20.60
C GLN A 266 23.73 -5.79 -20.83
N THR A 267 23.15 -6.98 -20.74
CA THR A 267 21.70 -7.15 -20.83
C THR A 267 21.04 -6.64 -19.55
N GLU A 268 20.20 -5.60 -19.68
CA GLU A 268 19.57 -4.93 -18.53
C GLU A 268 18.60 -5.83 -17.75
N HIS A 269 17.90 -6.72 -18.46
CA HIS A 269 16.82 -7.53 -17.92
C HIS A 269 16.84 -8.96 -18.46
N TYR A 270 16.85 -9.91 -17.53
CA TYR A 270 16.62 -11.32 -17.80
C TYR A 270 15.30 -11.78 -17.18
N TYR A 271 14.62 -12.69 -17.87
CA TYR A 271 13.40 -13.31 -17.39
C TYR A 271 13.40 -14.83 -17.61
N LEU A 272 12.66 -15.52 -16.76
CA LEU A 272 12.39 -16.95 -16.84
C LEU A 272 10.93 -17.20 -16.45
N GLU A 273 10.17 -17.81 -17.35
CA GLU A 273 8.83 -18.33 -17.08
C GLU A 273 8.86 -19.85 -17.10
N VAL A 274 8.30 -20.45 -16.06
CA VAL A 274 8.17 -21.90 -15.95
C VAL A 274 6.74 -22.32 -15.72
N ALA A 275 6.41 -23.54 -16.13
CA ALA A 275 5.20 -24.25 -15.74
C ALA A 275 5.59 -25.53 -14.99
N ARG A 276 4.68 -26.00 -14.13
CA ARG A 276 4.83 -27.32 -13.50
C ARG A 276 4.56 -28.39 -14.56
N ARG A 277 5.41 -29.41 -14.64
CA ARG A 277 5.09 -30.60 -15.45
C ARG A 277 3.87 -31.29 -14.85
N GLU A 278 2.83 -31.51 -15.65
CA GLU A 278 1.75 -32.42 -15.27
C GLU A 278 2.32 -33.84 -15.28
N GLY A 279 2.22 -34.53 -14.13
CA GLY A 279 2.63 -35.93 -13.99
C GLY A 279 1.68 -36.91 -14.65
#